data_AF-A0A928XQS3-F1
#
_entry.id   AF-A0A928XQS3-F1
#
_cell.length_a   1.000
_cell.length_b   1.000
_cell.length_c   1.000
_cell.angle_alpha   90.00
_cell.angle_beta   90.00
_cell.angle_gamma   90.00
#
_symmetry.space_group_name_H-M   'P 1'
#
loop_
_entity.id
_entity.type
_entity.pdbx_description
1 polymer ?
#
loop_
_entity_poly.entity_id
_entity_poly.type
_entity_poly.pdbx_seq_one_letter_code
_entity_poly.pdbx_strand_id
1 'polypeptide(L)'
;MSFADRLKGLFVAAFAVAIPLTLAPACGGDDGGGSSSGGSGNVGNTGGVGGGLGGSGGTGNTTGVCLLNNCNSDAECDGCTSGRNKCKVSEHRCVACDPTTGEGCPPGQVCSSFGTCAPSGQTCPTNTNGEPTITCQSNADCAACDPMHQICDPAKGQCVACTEGNTSQCSQSDICVDNKCSHKCPDSCTTDNDCFRCEYGEAPNLKKAKACFNHKCAECSDTYACPSGKLCQKGQCIQPCGIPGQAAGTCNTKSDCAGCGDPTNATAPKWDCKFPINGGLHGVCAAPATGCSDLGQGAVLPPPYDKVTNLCSGDADCANVGIKYNVGELIRDLVGGPEIDVGIKKIKIQDATVDYGMSKCASLELVNNVKCGVCVPCKVDSDCKKIDISKLVFDLFKGDPLAQIAGGLLLELLFGSESDKSLHFQCLNIAAGYGVCAPCSNPLKPCGQSSSGGTGNCDHDVCTTGGPLKESCNTCAAEVCKNDSYCCTTAWDDICKKAVEKYCPNGCSGGSTTTCDHTPCTEGKALSPTCSACTKAVCDKDAFCCNTKWDAQCVTEAQGETACATACGTGCAHSECTTGGPLTKTCSTCATNVCNADAFCCNTSWDSLCVTKAKTTTGCTCP
;
A
#
# COMPACT_ATOMS: atom_id res chain seq x y z
N MET A 1 -55.63 -20.56 23.18
CA MET A 1 -56.87 -21.11 22.59
C MET A 1 -56.53 -21.60 21.19
N SER A 2 -56.74 -22.89 20.89
CA SER A 2 -56.17 -23.56 19.71
C SER A 2 -56.96 -23.27 18.43
N PHE A 3 -56.22 -22.96 17.36
CA PHE A 3 -56.63 -22.49 16.04
C PHE A 3 -57.08 -23.65 15.12
N ALA A 4 -57.88 -24.57 15.66
CA ALA A 4 -58.36 -25.75 14.91
C ALA A 4 -59.64 -25.52 14.10
N ASP A 5 -60.25 -24.32 14.15
CA ASP A 5 -61.64 -24.10 13.68
C ASP A 5 -61.82 -23.19 12.45
N ARG A 6 -60.78 -22.81 11.70
CA ARG A 6 -60.93 -21.83 10.60
C ARG A 6 -60.43 -22.25 9.22
N LEU A 7 -60.55 -23.54 8.87
CA LEU A 7 -60.29 -24.04 7.51
C LEU A 7 -61.50 -24.78 6.94
N LYS A 8 -62.47 -24.02 6.39
CA LYS A 8 -63.48 -24.52 5.44
C LYS A 8 -63.83 -23.43 4.41
N GLY A 9 -63.62 -23.74 3.13
CA GLY A 9 -63.95 -22.96 1.93
C GLY A 9 -62.74 -22.21 1.38
N LEU A 10 -62.25 -22.39 0.16
CA LEU A 10 -62.92 -22.74 -1.09
C LEU A 10 -61.94 -23.49 -2.03
N PHE A 11 -62.51 -24.33 -2.88
CA PHE A 11 -61.88 -25.13 -3.94
C PHE A 11 -62.09 -24.47 -5.34
N VAL A 12 -61.41 -25.01 -6.37
CA VAL A 12 -61.70 -24.99 -7.85
C VAL A 12 -61.07 -23.80 -8.64
N ALA A 13 -60.44 -23.88 -9.83
CA ALA A 13 -60.01 -24.88 -10.85
C ALA A 13 -58.93 -24.23 -11.77
N ALA A 14 -57.87 -24.97 -12.19
CA ALA A 14 -57.59 -25.52 -13.53
C ALA A 14 -57.58 -24.56 -14.74
N PHE A 15 -56.48 -24.50 -15.51
CA PHE A 15 -56.31 -25.23 -16.79
C PHE A 15 -54.93 -25.00 -17.44
N ALA A 16 -54.41 -26.08 -18.03
CA ALA A 16 -53.17 -26.17 -18.80
C ALA A 16 -53.44 -26.00 -20.31
N VAL A 17 -52.45 -25.51 -21.07
CA VAL A 17 -52.28 -25.82 -22.51
C VAL A 17 -50.79 -25.89 -22.82
N ALA A 18 -50.41 -26.90 -23.60
CA ALA A 18 -49.06 -27.24 -24.00
C ALA A 18 -48.99 -27.53 -25.52
N ILE A 19 -47.75 -27.63 -26.03
CA ILE A 19 -47.29 -28.35 -27.26
C ILE A 19 -47.37 -27.54 -28.59
N PRO A 20 -46.61 -27.80 -29.70
CA PRO A 20 -45.23 -28.36 -29.98
C PRO A 20 -44.35 -27.44 -30.90
N LEU A 21 -43.00 -27.59 -30.97
CA LEU A 21 -42.11 -28.37 -31.91
C LEU A 21 -42.24 -27.99 -33.42
N THR A 22 -41.19 -27.64 -34.20
CA THR A 22 -40.21 -28.49 -34.93
C THR A 22 -39.08 -27.64 -35.60
N LEU A 23 -37.77 -27.97 -35.50
CA LEU A 23 -36.83 -28.71 -36.40
C LEU A 23 -36.44 -28.10 -37.79
N ALA A 24 -35.22 -27.51 -37.87
CA ALA A 24 -34.06 -27.63 -38.83
C ALA A 24 -34.27 -27.74 -40.39
N PRO A 25 -33.21 -27.79 -41.26
CA PRO A 25 -31.81 -27.29 -41.31
C PRO A 25 -31.44 -26.58 -42.67
N ALA A 26 -30.14 -26.29 -42.92
CA ALA A 26 -29.40 -26.15 -44.21
C ALA A 26 -28.61 -24.81 -44.34
N CYS A 27 -27.49 -24.61 -45.06
CA CYS A 27 -26.39 -25.37 -45.67
C CYS A 27 -25.45 -24.32 -46.34
N GLY A 28 -24.14 -24.61 -46.45
CA GLY A 28 -23.20 -24.03 -47.45
C GLY A 28 -22.45 -22.74 -47.04
N GLY A 29 -21.20 -22.49 -47.40
CA GLY A 29 -20.22 -23.12 -48.31
C GLY A 29 -19.11 -22.09 -48.64
N ASP A 30 -17.92 -22.59 -48.98
CA ASP A 30 -16.59 -21.94 -49.00
C ASP A 30 -16.33 -20.81 -50.03
N ASP A 31 -15.27 -20.01 -49.80
CA ASP A 31 -14.07 -19.85 -50.69
C ASP A 31 -13.32 -18.51 -50.54
N GLY A 32 -11.98 -18.57 -50.56
CA GLY A 32 -11.18 -17.61 -51.36
C GLY A 32 -10.15 -16.68 -50.69
N GLY A 33 -8.94 -17.21 -50.41
CA GLY A 33 -7.67 -16.76 -51.01
C GLY A 33 -7.02 -15.40 -50.65
N GLY A 34 -5.71 -15.43 -50.36
CA GLY A 34 -4.82 -14.25 -50.55
C GLY A 34 -3.52 -14.24 -49.73
N SER A 35 -2.49 -14.94 -50.20
CA SER A 35 -1.10 -14.90 -49.69
C SER A 35 -0.29 -13.72 -50.25
N SER A 36 0.90 -13.53 -49.64
CA SER A 36 2.15 -12.95 -50.19
C SER A 36 2.40 -11.45 -49.89
N SER A 37 3.60 -10.91 -49.70
CA SER A 37 4.96 -11.40 -49.41
C SER A 37 5.91 -10.19 -49.52
N GLY A 38 6.94 -10.11 -48.67
CA GLY A 38 8.29 -9.66 -49.05
C GLY A 38 8.64 -8.17 -49.06
N GLY A 39 9.86 -7.85 -48.61
CA GLY A 39 10.54 -6.60 -48.98
C GLY A 39 11.62 -6.09 -48.02
N SER A 40 12.84 -6.61 -48.14
CA SER A 40 14.09 -6.10 -47.54
C SER A 40 14.42 -4.66 -47.97
N GLY A 41 15.16 -3.93 -47.12
CA GLY A 41 15.80 -2.67 -47.49
C GLY A 41 16.88 -2.24 -46.50
N ASN A 42 18.14 -2.54 -46.83
CA ASN A 42 19.35 -2.10 -46.16
C ASN A 42 19.80 -0.76 -46.76
N VAL A 43 20.06 0.28 -45.95
CA VAL A 43 20.80 1.48 -46.40
C VAL A 43 21.64 2.03 -45.24
N GLY A 44 22.95 2.04 -45.43
CA GLY A 44 23.90 2.71 -44.54
C GLY A 44 23.86 4.23 -44.72
N ASN A 45 24.24 4.96 -43.67
CA ASN A 45 24.51 6.38 -43.79
C ASN A 45 25.74 6.76 -42.96
N THR A 46 26.84 6.94 -43.66
CA THR A 46 27.98 7.78 -43.30
C THR A 46 27.56 9.25 -43.38
N GLY A 47 27.89 10.06 -42.36
CA GLY A 47 27.68 11.49 -42.40
C GLY A 47 28.36 12.19 -41.23
N GLY A 48 29.59 12.63 -41.45
CA GLY A 48 30.29 13.55 -40.56
C GLY A 48 30.01 15.00 -40.91
N VAL A 49 30.01 15.87 -39.89
CA VAL A 49 30.27 17.32 -39.89
C VAL A 49 30.46 17.68 -38.41
N GLY A 50 31.42 18.47 -37.91
CA GLY A 50 32.40 19.37 -38.50
C GLY A 50 32.52 20.60 -37.59
N GLY A 51 33.76 21.07 -37.34
CA GLY A 51 34.10 22.37 -36.75
C GLY A 51 34.82 22.28 -35.40
N GLY A 52 36.02 22.84 -35.18
CA GLY A 52 36.89 23.72 -35.96
C GLY A 52 37.68 24.64 -35.01
N LEU A 53 38.82 25.17 -35.48
CA LEU A 53 39.77 26.15 -34.90
C LEU A 53 40.92 25.52 -34.07
N GLY A 54 42.23 25.69 -34.34
CA GLY A 54 43.00 26.42 -35.36
C GLY A 54 44.44 26.68 -34.85
N GLY A 55 45.48 26.47 -35.69
CA GLY A 55 46.78 27.17 -35.60
C GLY A 55 48.08 26.39 -35.24
N SER A 56 48.92 26.19 -36.27
CA SER A 56 50.41 26.17 -36.30
C SER A 56 51.25 25.02 -35.69
N GLY A 57 51.84 24.21 -36.59
CA GLY A 57 53.29 24.06 -36.77
C GLY A 57 54.11 23.20 -35.79
N GLY A 58 54.53 22.00 -36.23
CA GLY A 58 55.78 21.35 -35.80
C GLY A 58 55.67 20.07 -34.98
N THR A 59 56.12 18.96 -35.58
CA THR A 59 56.66 17.72 -34.98
C THR A 59 55.78 16.88 -34.05
N GLY A 60 55.32 15.72 -34.57
CA GLY A 60 55.06 14.46 -33.88
C GLY A 60 54.30 14.50 -32.54
N ASN A 61 52.98 14.35 -32.58
CA ASN A 61 52.21 14.04 -31.39
C ASN A 61 51.39 12.76 -31.62
N THR A 62 51.80 11.69 -30.94
CA THR A 62 51.17 10.37 -30.89
C THR A 62 49.86 10.47 -30.10
N THR A 63 48.72 10.50 -30.79
CA THR A 63 47.41 10.16 -30.18
C THR A 63 47.23 8.64 -30.07
N GLY A 64 48.29 7.91 -29.75
CA GLY A 64 48.23 6.47 -29.49
C GLY A 64 47.81 6.22 -28.04
N VAL A 65 46.93 5.25 -27.81
CA VAL A 65 46.67 4.74 -26.47
C VAL A 65 47.86 3.87 -26.03
N CYS A 66 48.15 3.81 -24.74
CA CYS A 66 49.14 2.88 -24.18
C CYS A 66 48.46 1.98 -23.16
N LEU A 67 48.05 0.79 -23.59
CA LEU A 67 47.59 -0.30 -22.73
C LEU A 67 48.77 -1.20 -22.35
N LEU A 68 49.73 -0.63 -21.60
CA LEU A 68 51.03 -1.21 -21.34
C LEU A 68 50.99 -2.70 -20.91
N ASN A 69 50.04 -3.07 -20.04
CA ASN A 69 49.89 -4.41 -19.48
C ASN A 69 48.51 -5.04 -19.78
N ASN A 70 47.78 -4.54 -20.78
CA ASN A 70 46.49 -5.11 -21.18
C ASN A 70 46.20 -4.92 -22.69
N CYS A 71 47.23 -5.07 -23.53
CA CYS A 71 47.09 -4.92 -24.96
C CYS A 71 46.53 -6.20 -25.60
N ASN A 72 45.81 -6.03 -26.71
CA ASN A 72 45.33 -7.10 -27.57
C ASN A 72 45.79 -6.91 -29.03
N SER A 73 46.32 -5.74 -29.35
CA SER A 73 46.83 -5.40 -30.68
C SER A 73 47.97 -4.38 -30.58
N ASP A 74 48.83 -4.33 -31.60
CA ASP A 74 49.94 -3.35 -31.65
C ASP A 74 49.46 -1.89 -31.56
N ALA A 75 48.28 -1.59 -32.11
CA ALA A 75 47.69 -0.26 -32.08
C ALA A 75 47.42 0.25 -30.65
N GLU A 76 47.23 -0.67 -29.70
CA GLU A 76 47.03 -0.34 -28.28
C GLU A 76 48.35 -0.05 -27.53
N CYS A 77 49.48 -0.19 -28.21
CA CYS A 77 50.83 0.06 -27.70
C CYS A 77 51.49 1.31 -28.32
N ASP A 78 50.88 1.94 -29.32
CA ASP A 78 51.45 3.07 -30.08
C ASP A 78 51.80 4.28 -29.21
N GLY A 79 51.10 4.47 -28.08
CA GLY A 79 51.35 5.55 -27.12
C GLY A 79 52.39 5.21 -26.05
N CYS A 80 52.94 4.01 -26.02
CA CYS A 80 53.80 3.57 -24.94
C CYS A 80 55.24 4.10 -25.06
N THR A 81 55.81 4.48 -23.93
CA THR A 81 57.19 4.99 -23.84
C THR A 81 58.21 3.84 -23.90
N SER A 82 59.48 4.20 -24.16
CA SER A 82 60.60 3.25 -24.24
C SER A 82 60.52 2.27 -25.42
N GLY A 83 59.84 2.66 -26.50
CA GLY A 83 59.76 1.87 -27.74
C GLY A 83 58.83 0.65 -27.66
N ARG A 84 57.99 0.55 -26.62
CA ARG A 84 57.08 -0.58 -26.39
C ARG A 84 55.83 -0.51 -27.26
N ASN A 85 56.00 -0.54 -28.57
CA ASN A 85 54.93 -0.36 -29.55
C ASN A 85 54.40 -1.68 -30.15
N LYS A 86 54.80 -2.83 -29.60
CA LYS A 86 54.35 -4.15 -30.06
C LYS A 86 53.61 -4.89 -28.97
N CYS A 87 52.46 -5.47 -29.29
CA CYS A 87 51.68 -6.22 -28.33
C CYS A 87 52.07 -7.70 -28.34
N LYS A 88 52.60 -8.20 -27.24
CA LYS A 88 52.76 -9.63 -27.02
C LYS A 88 51.44 -10.20 -26.53
N VAL A 89 50.57 -10.56 -27.47
CA VAL A 89 49.19 -11.01 -27.20
C VAL A 89 49.11 -12.17 -26.20
N SER A 90 50.10 -13.07 -26.19
CA SER A 90 50.14 -14.18 -25.22
C SER A 90 50.30 -13.74 -23.76
N GLU A 91 50.82 -12.55 -23.52
CA GLU A 91 51.04 -11.96 -22.20
C GLU A 91 50.20 -10.69 -21.99
N HIS A 92 49.38 -10.30 -22.98
CA HIS A 92 48.64 -9.03 -23.02
C HIS A 92 49.49 -7.80 -22.69
N ARG A 93 50.77 -7.77 -23.09
CA ARG A 93 51.73 -6.74 -22.68
C ARG A 93 52.48 -6.11 -23.84
N CYS A 94 52.68 -4.80 -23.79
CA CYS A 94 53.46 -4.07 -24.77
C CYS A 94 54.97 -4.29 -24.54
N VAL A 95 55.66 -4.77 -25.57
CA VAL A 95 57.10 -5.08 -25.59
C VAL A 95 57.83 -4.17 -26.58
N ALA A 96 59.11 -3.90 -26.30
CA ALA A 96 59.98 -3.09 -27.16
C ALA A 96 60.70 -3.93 -28.23
N CYS A 97 60.76 -5.24 -28.02
CA CYS A 97 61.47 -6.17 -28.88
C CYS A 97 60.88 -7.57 -28.76
N ASP A 98 61.12 -8.41 -29.76
CA ASP A 98 60.72 -9.80 -29.76
C ASP A 98 61.79 -10.65 -29.04
N PRO A 99 61.46 -11.30 -27.91
CA PRO A 99 62.42 -12.10 -27.15
C PRO A 99 62.84 -13.41 -27.85
N THR A 100 62.12 -13.83 -28.90
CA THR A 100 62.42 -15.05 -29.67
C THR A 100 63.35 -14.80 -30.84
N THR A 101 63.18 -13.67 -31.55
CA THR A 101 64.03 -13.30 -32.69
C THR A 101 65.18 -12.37 -32.29
N GLY A 102 65.06 -11.68 -31.15
CA GLY A 102 66.01 -10.66 -30.68
C GLY A 102 65.91 -9.34 -31.44
N GLU A 103 64.95 -9.20 -32.36
CA GLU A 103 64.76 -8.00 -33.17
C GLU A 103 63.95 -6.93 -32.43
N GLY A 104 64.23 -5.65 -32.71
CA GLY A 104 63.47 -4.50 -32.22
C GLY A 104 64.25 -3.52 -31.34
N CYS A 105 65.39 -3.94 -30.78
CA CYS A 105 66.19 -3.05 -29.92
C CYS A 105 67.11 -2.10 -30.71
N PRO A 106 67.36 -0.88 -30.18
CA PRO A 106 68.35 0.04 -30.73
C PRO A 106 69.77 -0.55 -30.73
N PRO A 107 70.68 -0.06 -31.60
CA PRO A 107 72.08 -0.48 -31.60
C PRO A 107 72.74 -0.32 -30.21
N GLY A 108 73.41 -1.37 -29.73
CA GLY A 108 74.08 -1.39 -28.43
C GLY A 108 73.23 -1.94 -27.28
N GLN A 109 71.99 -2.35 -27.55
CA GLN A 109 71.10 -3.03 -26.60
C GLN A 109 70.75 -4.43 -27.10
N VAL A 110 70.45 -5.32 -26.16
CA VAL A 110 69.96 -6.68 -26.41
C VAL A 110 68.54 -6.82 -25.87
N CYS A 111 67.71 -7.58 -26.58
CA CYS A 111 66.37 -7.90 -26.13
C CYS A 111 66.45 -8.86 -24.94
N SER A 112 65.87 -8.47 -23.81
CA SER A 112 65.72 -9.36 -22.66
C SER A 112 64.70 -10.46 -22.97
N SER A 113 64.71 -11.52 -22.17
CA SER A 113 63.67 -12.56 -22.21
C SER A 113 62.25 -12.01 -21.98
N PHE A 114 62.14 -10.79 -21.43
CA PHE A 114 60.89 -10.12 -21.13
C PHE A 114 60.49 -9.11 -22.21
N GLY A 115 61.15 -9.06 -23.37
CA GLY A 115 60.79 -8.15 -24.46
C GLY A 115 61.08 -6.68 -24.14
N THR A 116 62.11 -6.43 -23.33
CA THR A 116 62.60 -5.08 -23.00
C THR A 116 64.04 -4.94 -23.47
N CYS A 117 64.41 -3.74 -23.93
CA CYS A 117 65.78 -3.50 -24.41
C CYS A 117 66.68 -3.11 -23.24
N ALA A 118 67.71 -3.92 -23.00
CA ALA A 118 68.69 -3.71 -21.96
C ALA A 118 70.10 -3.55 -22.55
N PRO A 119 71.00 -2.79 -21.90
CA PRO A 119 72.42 -2.74 -22.25
C PRO A 119 73.06 -4.13 -22.39
N SER A 120 73.91 -4.30 -23.40
CA SER A 120 74.65 -5.56 -23.64
C SER A 120 75.44 -6.01 -22.41
N GLY A 121 75.17 -7.23 -21.94
CA GLY A 121 75.88 -7.86 -20.80
C GLY A 121 75.25 -7.62 -19.42
N GLN A 122 74.18 -6.83 -19.33
CA GLN A 122 73.44 -6.63 -18.09
C GLN A 122 72.48 -7.79 -17.82
N THR A 123 72.49 -8.31 -16.60
CA THR A 123 71.61 -9.39 -16.15
C THR A 123 70.85 -8.96 -14.90
N CYS A 124 69.69 -9.58 -14.64
CA CYS A 124 68.92 -9.37 -13.42
C CYS A 124 68.77 -10.68 -12.65
N PRO A 125 69.70 -10.99 -11.72
CA PRO A 125 69.62 -12.20 -10.91
C PRO A 125 68.47 -12.11 -9.91
N THR A 126 67.67 -13.17 -9.79
CA THR A 126 66.51 -13.24 -8.89
C THR A 126 66.70 -14.28 -7.77
N ASN A 127 66.01 -14.08 -6.65
CA ASN A 127 65.94 -15.06 -5.57
C ASN A 127 64.93 -16.19 -5.90
N THR A 128 64.71 -17.12 -4.97
CA THR A 128 63.76 -18.24 -5.14
C THR A 128 62.30 -17.82 -5.34
N ASN A 129 61.96 -16.57 -5.00
CA ASN A 129 60.62 -15.99 -5.16
C ASN A 129 60.51 -15.13 -6.42
N GLY A 130 61.57 -15.04 -7.24
CA GLY A 130 61.61 -14.23 -8.45
C GLY A 130 61.92 -12.76 -8.22
N GLU A 131 62.26 -12.33 -7.00
CA GLU A 131 62.60 -10.92 -6.72
C GLU A 131 64.06 -10.61 -7.09
N PRO A 132 64.33 -9.46 -7.74
CA PRO A 132 65.70 -9.06 -8.08
C PRO A 132 66.62 -8.90 -6.88
N THR A 133 67.84 -9.40 -7.01
CA THR A 133 68.92 -9.27 -6.01
C THR A 133 69.95 -8.22 -6.39
N ILE A 134 69.79 -7.58 -7.56
CA ILE A 134 70.65 -6.51 -8.04
C ILE A 134 70.39 -5.21 -7.27
N THR A 135 71.48 -4.50 -6.93
CA THR A 135 71.40 -3.16 -6.32
C THR A 135 71.37 -2.10 -7.41
N CYS A 136 70.52 -1.08 -7.26
CA CYS A 136 70.37 -0.02 -8.26
C CYS A 136 70.66 1.38 -7.69
N GLN A 137 71.07 2.30 -8.56
CA GLN A 137 71.14 3.75 -8.28
C GLN A 137 70.24 4.55 -9.24
N SER A 138 69.90 3.97 -10.39
CA SER A 138 69.03 4.55 -11.40
C SER A 138 68.18 3.47 -12.08
N ASN A 139 67.12 3.87 -12.77
CA ASN A 139 66.29 2.92 -13.53
C ASN A 139 67.07 2.15 -14.60
N ALA A 140 68.19 2.70 -15.10
CA ALA A 140 69.03 2.01 -16.08
C ALA A 140 69.63 0.72 -15.51
N ASP A 141 69.89 0.66 -14.20
CA ASP A 141 70.43 -0.52 -13.53
C ASP A 141 69.40 -1.67 -13.47
N CYS A 142 68.11 -1.33 -13.58
CA CYS A 142 66.99 -2.26 -13.53
C CYS A 142 66.46 -2.65 -14.92
N ALA A 143 67.05 -2.15 -16.01
CA ALA A 143 66.51 -2.33 -17.37
C ALA A 143 66.41 -3.81 -17.82
N ALA A 144 67.34 -4.65 -17.34
CA ALA A 144 67.38 -6.09 -17.63
C ALA A 144 66.44 -6.94 -16.75
N CYS A 145 65.80 -6.33 -15.74
CA CYS A 145 64.85 -7.02 -14.88
C CYS A 145 63.50 -7.22 -15.57
N ASP A 146 62.65 -8.04 -14.96
CA ASP A 146 61.31 -8.24 -15.45
C ASP A 146 60.50 -6.92 -15.44
N PRO A 147 59.39 -6.84 -16.19
CA PRO A 147 58.66 -5.60 -16.40
C PRO A 147 58.16 -4.95 -15.10
N MET A 148 57.94 -5.73 -14.04
CA MET A 148 57.50 -5.23 -12.74
C MET A 148 58.67 -4.90 -11.81
N HIS A 149 59.90 -4.83 -12.31
CA HIS A 149 61.07 -4.41 -11.54
C HIS A 149 62.04 -3.53 -12.34
N GLN A 150 61.55 -2.63 -13.20
CA GLN A 150 62.40 -1.74 -14.00
C GLN A 150 62.63 -0.34 -13.39
N ILE A 151 62.03 -0.03 -12.23
CA ILE A 151 62.20 1.24 -11.52
C ILE A 151 63.15 1.04 -10.35
N CYS A 152 64.12 1.94 -10.18
CA CYS A 152 64.97 1.91 -8.99
C CYS A 152 64.31 2.67 -7.84
N ASP A 153 64.22 2.04 -6.67
CA ASP A 153 64.03 2.73 -5.39
C ASP A 153 65.43 3.06 -4.81
N PRO A 154 65.95 4.29 -5.00
CA PRO A 154 67.29 4.64 -4.57
C PRO A 154 67.43 4.66 -3.03
N ALA A 155 66.32 4.76 -2.28
CA ALA A 155 66.36 4.73 -0.82
C ALA A 155 66.63 3.32 -0.29
N LYS A 156 66.13 2.29 -1.00
CA LYS A 156 66.35 0.88 -0.66
C LYS A 156 67.45 0.21 -1.50
N GLY A 157 67.88 0.86 -2.59
CA GLY A 157 68.80 0.31 -3.57
C GLY A 157 68.22 -0.90 -4.31
N GLN A 158 66.90 -0.99 -4.45
CA GLN A 158 66.21 -2.16 -5.00
C GLN A 158 65.45 -1.82 -6.27
N CYS A 159 65.48 -2.73 -7.25
CA CYS A 159 64.64 -2.67 -8.43
C CYS A 159 63.21 -3.10 -8.08
N VAL A 160 62.24 -2.27 -8.43
CA VAL A 160 60.83 -2.35 -8.03
C VAL A 160 59.90 -1.96 -9.19
N ALA A 161 58.60 -2.20 -9.04
CA ALA A 161 57.63 -1.90 -10.11
C ALA A 161 57.44 -0.39 -10.28
N CYS A 162 57.46 0.34 -9.17
CA CYS A 162 57.21 1.77 -9.15
C CYS A 162 57.75 2.41 -7.87
N THR A 163 57.78 3.73 -7.88
CA THR A 163 57.92 4.57 -6.69
C THR A 163 56.84 5.66 -6.72
N GLU A 164 56.66 6.40 -5.63
CA GLU A 164 55.68 7.51 -5.58
C GLU A 164 55.92 8.56 -6.68
N GLY A 165 57.17 8.75 -7.11
CA GLY A 165 57.54 9.68 -8.18
C GLY A 165 57.64 9.05 -9.57
N ASN A 166 57.48 7.73 -9.70
CA ASN A 166 57.66 7.04 -10.97
C ASN A 166 56.76 5.80 -11.11
N THR A 167 55.65 5.97 -11.83
CA THR A 167 54.69 4.92 -12.19
C THR A 167 54.78 4.51 -13.66
N SER A 168 55.89 4.81 -14.35
CA SER A 168 56.04 4.61 -15.80
C SER A 168 55.97 3.14 -16.26
N GLN A 169 56.05 2.20 -15.32
CA GLN A 169 55.88 0.75 -15.56
C GLN A 169 54.51 0.22 -15.15
N CYS A 170 53.69 1.06 -14.51
CA CYS A 170 52.32 0.73 -14.17
C CYS A 170 51.39 1.13 -15.32
N SER A 171 50.18 0.58 -15.33
CA SER A 171 49.15 1.03 -16.26
C SER A 171 48.76 2.48 -15.96
N GLN A 172 48.22 3.21 -16.94
CA GLN A 172 47.82 4.61 -16.75
C GLN A 172 46.78 4.81 -15.63
N SER A 173 46.02 3.76 -15.31
CA SER A 173 45.03 3.71 -14.22
C SER A 173 45.59 3.27 -12.87
N ASP A 174 46.87 2.94 -12.80
CA ASP A 174 47.48 2.32 -11.63
C ASP A 174 48.21 3.34 -10.76
N ILE A 175 48.46 2.90 -9.53
CA ILE A 175 49.07 3.67 -8.46
C ILE A 175 50.22 2.85 -7.88
N CYS A 176 51.23 3.53 -7.37
CA CYS A 176 52.27 2.83 -6.60
C CYS A 176 51.82 2.65 -5.15
N VAL A 177 51.80 1.40 -4.68
CA VAL A 177 51.57 1.03 -3.27
C VAL A 177 52.65 0.03 -2.89
N ASP A 178 53.44 0.35 -1.86
CA ASP A 178 54.54 -0.49 -1.38
C ASP A 178 55.47 -0.99 -2.50
N ASN A 179 55.88 -0.07 -3.38
CA ASN A 179 56.76 -0.33 -4.52
C ASN A 179 56.17 -1.32 -5.58
N LYS A 180 54.87 -1.60 -5.52
CA LYS A 180 54.11 -2.43 -6.48
C LYS A 180 53.06 -1.60 -7.21
N CYS A 181 52.88 -1.90 -8.50
CA CYS A 181 51.77 -1.35 -9.28
C CYS A 181 50.47 -2.00 -8.79
N SER A 182 49.59 -1.20 -8.22
CA SER A 182 48.24 -1.62 -7.85
C SER A 182 47.25 -0.84 -8.71
N HIS A 183 46.17 -1.48 -9.13
CA HIS A 183 45.04 -0.77 -9.70
C HIS A 183 44.55 0.27 -8.69
N LYS A 184 44.16 1.45 -9.18
CA LYS A 184 43.57 2.51 -8.33
C LYS A 184 42.31 2.03 -7.60
N CYS A 185 41.64 1.02 -8.16
CA CYS A 185 40.62 0.25 -7.47
C CYS A 185 40.96 -1.24 -7.58
N PRO A 186 41.22 -1.95 -6.46
CA PRO A 186 41.61 -3.35 -6.52
C PRO A 186 40.43 -4.27 -6.92
N ASP A 187 40.73 -5.39 -7.56
CA ASP A 187 39.74 -6.40 -7.99
C ASP A 187 39.01 -7.07 -6.81
N SER A 188 39.63 -7.04 -5.64
CA SER A 188 39.04 -7.50 -4.39
C SER A 188 39.47 -6.64 -3.20
N CYS A 189 38.69 -6.69 -2.13
CA CYS A 189 38.97 -6.00 -0.88
C CYS A 189 38.68 -6.91 0.32
N THR A 190 39.29 -6.59 1.45
CA THR A 190 39.01 -7.20 2.75
C THR A 190 38.45 -6.18 3.74
N THR A 191 38.86 -4.93 3.62
CA THR A 191 38.40 -3.80 4.45
C THR A 191 38.01 -2.61 3.59
N ASP A 192 37.18 -1.71 4.12
CA ASP A 192 36.81 -0.46 3.43
C ASP A 192 38.04 0.37 3.05
N ASN A 193 39.10 0.31 3.86
CA ASN A 193 40.35 1.01 3.59
C ASN A 193 41.02 0.54 2.30
N ASP A 194 40.79 -0.68 1.82
CA ASP A 194 41.36 -1.14 0.55
C ASP A 194 40.74 -0.38 -0.65
N CYS A 195 39.54 0.18 -0.44
CA CYS A 195 38.73 0.83 -1.46
C CYS A 195 38.85 2.36 -1.46
N PHE A 196 39.64 2.98 -0.58
CA PHE A 196 39.62 4.44 -0.36
C PHE A 196 39.93 5.29 -1.61
N ARG A 197 40.62 4.68 -2.58
CA ARG A 197 41.07 5.28 -3.85
C ARG A 197 40.18 4.94 -5.04
N CYS A 198 39.17 4.08 -4.86
CA CYS A 198 38.19 3.71 -5.87
C CYS A 198 37.24 4.87 -6.17
N GLU A 199 37.60 5.68 -7.15
CA GLU A 199 36.78 6.75 -7.68
C GLU A 199 36.73 6.63 -9.21
N TYR A 200 35.51 6.60 -9.77
CA TYR A 200 35.29 6.45 -11.21
C TYR A 200 34.18 7.38 -11.71
N GLY A 201 34.30 7.80 -12.97
CA GLY A 201 33.42 8.79 -13.60
C GLY A 201 34.06 10.17 -13.73
N GLU A 202 33.34 11.12 -14.34
CA GLU A 202 33.80 12.49 -14.55
C GLU A 202 33.08 13.45 -13.59
N ALA A 203 33.79 14.49 -13.13
CA ALA A 203 33.17 15.54 -12.33
C ALA A 203 32.05 16.22 -13.15
N PRO A 204 30.88 16.52 -12.55
CA PRO A 204 30.56 16.53 -11.12
C PRO A 204 30.01 15.20 -10.54
N ASN A 205 29.87 14.14 -11.34
CA ASN A 205 29.18 12.90 -10.96
C ASN A 205 30.14 11.75 -10.61
N LEU A 206 31.25 12.07 -9.95
CA LEU A 206 32.27 11.09 -9.56
C LEU A 206 31.67 10.10 -8.55
N LYS A 207 31.57 8.83 -8.93
CA LYS A 207 31.14 7.74 -8.04
C LYS A 207 32.32 7.27 -7.21
N LYS A 208 32.11 7.19 -5.90
CA LYS A 208 33.13 6.86 -4.90
C LYS A 208 32.79 5.50 -4.29
N ALA A 209 33.46 4.45 -4.73
CA ALA A 209 33.25 3.10 -4.23
C ALA A 209 34.22 2.79 -3.08
N LYS A 210 34.09 3.52 -1.96
CA LYS A 210 35.04 3.50 -0.84
C LYS A 210 34.79 2.42 0.21
N ALA A 211 33.82 1.55 -0.01
CA ALA A 211 33.43 0.52 0.93
C ALA A 211 33.76 -0.87 0.39
N CYS A 212 34.07 -1.81 1.25
CA CYS A 212 34.23 -3.21 0.88
C CYS A 212 32.93 -3.98 1.14
N PHE A 213 32.21 -4.29 0.07
CA PHE A 213 30.99 -5.08 0.13
C PHE A 213 31.20 -6.41 -0.59
N ASN A 214 31.10 -7.52 0.16
CA ASN A 214 31.26 -8.87 -0.37
C ASN A 214 32.56 -9.05 -1.18
N HIS A 215 33.68 -8.62 -0.61
CA HIS A 215 35.02 -8.62 -1.21
C HIS A 215 35.19 -7.80 -2.48
N LYS A 216 34.27 -6.86 -2.78
CA LYS A 216 34.38 -5.92 -3.90
C LYS A 216 34.17 -4.49 -3.44
N CYS A 217 34.93 -3.58 -4.04
CA CYS A 217 34.75 -2.17 -3.75
C CYS A 217 33.40 -1.66 -4.26
N ALA A 218 32.70 -0.94 -3.39
CA ALA A 218 31.28 -0.63 -3.47
C ALA A 218 31.01 0.76 -2.87
N GLU A 219 29.84 1.34 -3.14
CA GLU A 219 29.49 2.68 -2.63
C GLU A 219 29.24 2.67 -1.11
N CYS A 220 28.92 1.52 -0.54
CA CYS A 220 28.64 1.32 0.88
C CYS A 220 28.86 -0.12 1.35
N SER A 221 28.96 -0.29 2.66
CA SER A 221 29.06 -1.57 3.37
C SER A 221 28.38 -1.45 4.73
N ASP A 222 28.41 -2.51 5.55
CA ASP A 222 27.91 -2.47 6.92
C ASP A 222 28.71 -1.49 7.81
N THR A 223 29.97 -1.23 7.45
CA THR A 223 30.88 -0.32 8.17
C THR A 223 31.05 1.03 7.50
N TYR A 224 30.56 1.20 6.26
CA TYR A 224 30.63 2.44 5.49
C TYR A 224 29.24 2.89 5.02
N ALA A 225 28.69 3.88 5.71
CA ALA A 225 27.34 4.38 5.46
C ALA A 225 27.26 5.25 4.19
N CYS A 226 26.09 5.22 3.56
CA CYS A 226 25.81 6.08 2.42
C CYS A 226 25.62 7.56 2.81
N PRO A 227 26.05 8.50 1.95
CA PRO A 227 25.82 9.92 2.19
C PRO A 227 24.34 10.30 2.04
N SER A 228 23.95 11.40 2.69
CA SER A 228 22.66 12.07 2.49
C SER A 228 21.42 11.21 2.76
N GLY A 229 21.48 10.31 3.75
CA GLY A 229 20.33 9.50 4.18
C GLY A 229 19.93 8.37 3.22
N LYS A 230 20.78 8.07 2.24
CA LYS A 230 20.63 6.89 1.36
C LYS A 230 20.83 5.60 2.14
N LEU A 231 20.23 4.51 1.66
CA LEU A 231 20.39 3.18 2.25
C LEU A 231 21.39 2.36 1.43
N CYS A 232 22.15 1.52 2.13
CA CYS A 232 23.02 0.57 1.47
C CYS A 232 22.22 -0.66 1.05
N GLN A 233 22.06 -0.86 -0.27
CA GLN A 233 21.45 -2.08 -0.80
C GLN A 233 22.43 -2.75 -1.77
N LYS A 234 22.87 -3.95 -1.42
CA LYS A 234 23.83 -4.75 -2.23
C LYS A 234 25.10 -3.97 -2.62
N GLY A 235 25.64 -3.16 -1.70
CA GLY A 235 26.83 -2.35 -1.94
C GLY A 235 26.60 -1.07 -2.76
N GLN A 236 25.34 -0.70 -3.03
CA GLN A 236 24.99 0.55 -3.72
C GLN A 236 24.23 1.49 -2.81
N CYS A 237 24.52 2.79 -2.93
CA CYS A 237 23.82 3.83 -2.20
C CYS A 237 22.57 4.25 -2.94
N ILE A 238 21.45 3.63 -2.56
CA ILE A 238 20.16 3.91 -3.14
C ILE A 238 19.40 4.92 -2.29
N GLN A 239 18.61 5.76 -2.94
CA GLN A 239 17.65 6.58 -2.24
C GLN A 239 16.53 5.68 -1.70
N PRO A 240 16.20 5.71 -0.40
CA PRO A 240 15.06 4.96 0.10
C PRO A 240 13.78 5.39 -0.63
N CYS A 241 12.93 4.41 -0.92
CA CYS A 241 11.57 4.67 -1.39
C CYS A 241 10.66 4.82 -0.16
N GLY A 242 10.31 6.06 0.19
CA GLY A 242 9.54 6.41 1.38
C GLY A 242 10.39 6.88 2.58
N ILE A 243 9.72 7.21 3.68
CA ILE A 243 10.29 7.70 4.94
C ILE A 243 11.13 6.59 5.59
N PRO A 244 12.43 6.83 5.88
CA PRO A 244 13.27 5.87 6.56
C PRO A 244 12.70 5.43 7.91
N GLY A 245 12.73 4.13 8.19
CA GLY A 245 12.23 3.55 9.44
C GLY A 245 10.71 3.30 9.49
N GLN A 246 9.97 3.65 8.44
CA GLN A 246 8.57 3.26 8.25
C GLN A 246 8.44 2.08 7.28
N ALA A 247 7.22 1.58 7.09
CA ALA A 247 6.94 0.58 6.05
C ALA A 247 7.39 1.13 4.67
N ALA A 248 7.94 0.25 3.83
CA ALA A 248 8.47 0.65 2.53
C ALA A 248 7.43 1.40 1.68
N GLY A 249 7.83 2.50 1.07
CA GLY A 249 6.95 3.35 0.26
C GLY A 249 6.08 4.32 1.06
N THR A 250 6.12 4.34 2.39
CA THR A 250 5.38 5.30 3.21
C THR A 250 5.88 6.74 2.98
N CYS A 251 5.01 7.73 2.85
CA CYS A 251 5.42 9.11 2.54
C CYS A 251 4.52 10.16 3.19
N ASN A 252 5.03 11.38 3.38
CA ASN A 252 4.24 12.54 3.78
C ASN A 252 4.22 13.61 2.68
N THR A 253 5.28 13.65 1.88
CA THR A 253 5.55 14.64 0.87
C THR A 253 6.05 13.96 -0.40
N LYS A 254 5.91 14.64 -1.54
CA LYS A 254 6.46 14.16 -2.82
C LYS A 254 7.96 13.87 -2.77
N SER A 255 8.72 14.60 -1.95
CA SER A 255 10.16 14.38 -1.77
C SER A 255 10.48 13.02 -1.17
N ASP A 256 9.61 12.46 -0.33
CA ASP A 256 9.81 11.14 0.27
C ASP A 256 9.77 10.01 -0.78
N CYS A 257 9.17 10.28 -1.94
CA CYS A 257 9.04 9.33 -3.05
C CYS A 257 10.13 9.48 -4.12
N ALA A 258 11.13 10.34 -3.89
CA ALA A 258 12.18 10.60 -4.87
C ALA A 258 13.04 9.37 -5.21
N GLY A 259 13.11 8.38 -4.31
CA GLY A 259 13.79 7.11 -4.51
C GLY A 259 12.93 5.99 -5.11
N CYS A 260 11.66 6.26 -5.42
CA CYS A 260 10.74 5.26 -5.95
C CYS A 260 10.63 5.34 -7.48
N GLY A 261 10.51 4.17 -8.13
CA GLY A 261 10.42 4.02 -9.58
C GLY A 261 11.56 3.21 -10.18
N ASP A 262 11.66 3.18 -11.51
CA ASP A 262 12.77 2.51 -12.22
C ASP A 262 14.01 3.41 -12.21
N PRO A 263 15.07 3.08 -11.45
CA PRO A 263 16.28 3.91 -11.37
C PRO A 263 17.10 3.90 -12.67
N THR A 264 16.79 3.00 -13.62
CA THR A 264 17.49 2.91 -14.90
C THR A 264 16.89 3.80 -15.98
N ASN A 265 15.71 4.36 -15.73
CA ASN A 265 14.98 5.16 -16.70
C ASN A 265 14.81 6.61 -16.22
N ALA A 266 15.73 7.48 -16.62
CA ALA A 266 15.74 8.90 -16.25
C ALA A 266 14.55 9.70 -16.80
N THR A 267 13.80 9.17 -17.78
CA THR A 267 12.60 9.81 -18.34
C THR A 267 11.31 9.25 -17.73
N ALA A 268 11.39 8.21 -16.90
CA ALA A 268 10.23 7.70 -16.19
C ALA A 268 9.67 8.78 -15.24
N PRO A 269 8.35 8.95 -15.18
CA PRO A 269 7.76 10.02 -14.40
C PRO A 269 7.91 9.70 -12.90
N LYS A 270 8.43 10.69 -12.16
CA LYS A 270 8.75 10.55 -10.73
C LYS A 270 7.49 10.23 -9.92
N TRP A 271 7.62 9.26 -9.03
CA TRP A 271 6.54 8.85 -8.14
C TRP A 271 6.13 10.00 -7.22
N ASP A 272 4.85 9.99 -6.86
CA ASP A 272 4.23 11.02 -6.04
C ASP A 272 3.69 10.41 -4.75
N CYS A 273 3.58 11.23 -3.70
CA CYS A 273 3.08 10.76 -2.42
C CYS A 273 1.55 10.78 -2.41
N LYS A 274 0.92 9.59 -2.35
CA LYS A 274 -0.53 9.45 -2.45
C LYS A 274 -1.12 9.03 -1.11
N PHE A 275 -1.97 9.89 -0.54
CA PHE A 275 -2.67 9.58 0.70
C PHE A 275 -3.86 8.67 0.45
N PRO A 276 -4.16 7.71 1.36
CA PRO A 276 -5.38 6.93 1.29
C PRO A 276 -6.60 7.83 1.27
N ILE A 277 -7.61 7.45 0.48
CA ILE A 277 -8.86 8.23 0.28
C ILE A 277 -9.59 8.47 1.61
N ASN A 278 -9.44 7.58 2.59
CA ASN A 278 -10.08 7.67 3.91
C ASN A 278 -9.32 8.55 4.92
N GLY A 279 -8.25 9.23 4.49
CA GLY A 279 -7.35 9.93 5.41
C GLY A 279 -6.48 8.96 6.20
N GLY A 280 -5.23 9.35 6.41
CA GLY A 280 -4.23 8.61 7.16
C GLY A 280 -3.06 9.54 7.45
N LEU A 281 -2.28 9.23 8.50
CA LEU A 281 -1.11 10.03 8.87
C LEU A 281 -0.01 10.01 7.79
N HIS A 282 -0.01 8.99 6.93
CA HIS A 282 0.96 8.80 5.88
C HIS A 282 0.30 8.35 4.57
N GLY A 283 0.86 8.79 3.46
CA GLY A 283 0.59 8.28 2.12
C GLY A 283 1.51 7.14 1.71
N VAL A 284 1.30 6.64 0.50
CA VAL A 284 2.13 5.64 -0.18
C VAL A 284 2.66 6.23 -1.48
N CYS A 285 3.94 6.05 -1.74
CA CYS A 285 4.58 6.44 -2.99
C CYS A 285 4.06 5.59 -4.14
N ALA A 286 3.49 6.25 -5.15
CA ALA A 286 2.94 5.59 -6.31
C ALA A 286 3.39 6.28 -7.60
N ALA A 287 3.45 5.53 -8.70
CA ALA A 287 3.70 6.08 -10.02
C ALA A 287 2.62 7.14 -10.38
N PRO A 288 3.00 8.23 -11.06
CA PRO A 288 2.02 9.21 -11.51
C PRO A 288 1.13 8.60 -12.60
N ALA A 289 -0.18 8.62 -12.38
CA ALA A 289 -1.18 8.16 -13.33
C ALA A 289 -1.45 9.24 -14.40
N THR A 290 -1.48 8.84 -15.67
CA THR A 290 -1.76 9.73 -16.81
C THR A 290 -3.24 9.71 -17.18
N GLY A 291 -3.99 8.70 -16.71
CA GLY A 291 -5.45 8.59 -16.81
C GLY A 291 -6.02 7.53 -15.86
N CYS A 292 -7.35 7.41 -15.80
CA CYS A 292 -8.03 6.49 -14.86
C CYS A 292 -7.67 5.01 -15.08
N SER A 293 -7.25 4.64 -16.29
CA SER A 293 -6.77 3.29 -16.67
C SER A 293 -5.52 2.85 -15.92
N ASP A 294 -4.71 3.82 -15.46
CA ASP A 294 -3.44 3.58 -14.76
C ASP A 294 -3.63 3.34 -13.25
N LEU A 295 -4.86 3.51 -12.73
CA LEU A 295 -5.17 3.37 -11.30
C LEU A 295 -5.40 1.91 -10.86
N GLY A 296 -5.44 0.95 -11.79
CA GLY A 296 -5.68 -0.46 -11.48
C GLY A 296 -6.95 -0.73 -10.66
N GLN A 297 -7.02 -1.87 -9.96
CA GLN A 297 -8.08 -2.21 -8.98
C GLN A 297 -7.97 -1.38 -7.67
N GLY A 298 -7.56 -0.12 -7.74
CA GLY A 298 -7.17 0.69 -6.58
C GLY A 298 -8.30 1.36 -5.81
N ALA A 299 -9.55 1.33 -6.30
CA ALA A 299 -10.72 1.86 -5.59
C ALA A 299 -11.61 0.69 -5.15
N VAL A 300 -11.28 0.09 -4.01
CA VAL A 300 -12.04 -1.03 -3.46
C VAL A 300 -13.12 -0.49 -2.53
N LEU A 301 -14.40 -0.67 -2.90
CA LEU A 301 -15.53 -0.43 -2.00
C LEU A 301 -15.53 -1.48 -0.89
N PRO A 302 -16.15 -1.24 0.28
CA PRO A 302 -16.32 -2.27 1.29
C PRO A 302 -17.08 -3.49 0.74
N PRO A 303 -16.79 -4.71 1.24
CA PRO A 303 -17.61 -5.87 0.95
C PRO A 303 -19.09 -5.62 1.25
N PRO A 304 -20.03 -6.14 0.43
CA PRO A 304 -19.84 -7.02 -0.73
C PRO A 304 -19.58 -6.30 -2.06
N TYR A 305 -19.44 -4.96 -2.05
CA TYR A 305 -19.27 -4.14 -3.25
C TYR A 305 -17.82 -4.09 -3.75
N ASP A 306 -16.87 -4.58 -2.96
CA ASP A 306 -15.47 -4.82 -3.31
C ASP A 306 -15.28 -5.67 -4.58
N LYS A 307 -16.29 -6.49 -4.92
CA LYS A 307 -16.30 -7.38 -6.09
C LYS A 307 -16.42 -6.66 -7.43
N VAL A 308 -16.77 -5.37 -7.43
CA VAL A 308 -17.07 -4.60 -8.65
C VAL A 308 -16.48 -3.20 -8.53
N THR A 309 -15.45 -2.91 -9.33
CA THR A 309 -14.73 -1.62 -9.31
C THR A 309 -14.71 -1.01 -10.72
N ASN A 310 -15.89 -0.81 -11.31
CA ASN A 310 -16.03 -0.23 -12.64
C ASN A 310 -15.78 1.28 -12.57
N LEU A 311 -14.88 1.77 -13.41
CA LEU A 311 -14.68 3.20 -13.62
C LEU A 311 -15.77 3.76 -14.54
N CYS A 312 -16.10 5.03 -14.38
CA CYS A 312 -17.12 5.71 -15.15
C CYS A 312 -16.75 7.17 -15.40
N SER A 313 -17.30 7.75 -16.46
CA SER A 313 -17.29 9.18 -16.74
C SER A 313 -18.68 9.81 -16.52
N GLY A 314 -19.74 8.99 -16.52
CA GLY A 314 -21.10 9.36 -16.11
C GLY A 314 -21.95 8.13 -15.78
N ASP A 315 -23.19 8.36 -15.30
CA ASP A 315 -24.10 7.29 -14.83
C ASP A 315 -24.39 6.22 -15.92
N ALA A 316 -24.31 6.58 -17.20
CA ALA A 316 -24.54 5.65 -18.31
C ALA A 316 -23.51 4.51 -18.35
N ASP A 317 -22.26 4.78 -17.94
CA ASP A 317 -21.19 3.76 -17.89
C ASP A 317 -21.44 2.73 -16.78
N CYS A 318 -22.34 3.04 -15.85
CA CYS A 318 -22.73 2.21 -14.72
C CYS A 318 -24.03 1.43 -14.98
N ALA A 319 -24.55 1.46 -16.20
CA ALA A 319 -25.72 0.67 -16.58
C ALA A 319 -25.42 -0.83 -16.43
N ASN A 320 -26.29 -1.55 -15.73
CA ASN A 320 -26.17 -2.99 -15.45
C ASN A 320 -24.92 -3.42 -14.68
N VAL A 321 -24.19 -2.48 -14.09
CA VAL A 321 -23.12 -2.75 -13.13
C VAL A 321 -23.76 -3.01 -11.76
N GLY A 322 -23.32 -4.03 -11.04
CA GLY A 322 -23.87 -4.38 -9.74
C GLY A 322 -23.38 -5.71 -9.20
N ILE A 323 -23.87 -6.08 -8.03
CA ILE A 323 -23.52 -7.32 -7.34
C ILE A 323 -24.73 -8.24 -7.18
N LYS A 324 -24.46 -9.52 -6.94
CA LYS A 324 -25.43 -10.46 -6.38
C LYS A 324 -25.40 -10.33 -4.86
N TYR A 325 -26.38 -9.66 -4.29
CA TYR A 325 -26.50 -9.45 -2.84
C TYR A 325 -27.18 -10.65 -2.19
N ASN A 326 -26.52 -11.34 -1.25
CA ASN A 326 -27.07 -12.50 -0.56
C ASN A 326 -27.96 -12.09 0.62
N VAL A 327 -29.26 -12.04 0.37
CA VAL A 327 -30.28 -11.68 1.36
C VAL A 327 -30.51 -12.84 2.35
N GLY A 328 -30.31 -14.08 1.91
CA GLY A 328 -30.44 -15.25 2.79
C GLY A 328 -29.45 -15.24 3.94
N GLU A 329 -28.23 -14.78 3.71
CA GLU A 329 -27.21 -14.58 4.74
C GLU A 329 -27.63 -13.51 5.75
N LEU A 330 -28.04 -12.34 5.27
CA LEU A 330 -28.55 -11.27 6.12
C LEU A 330 -29.75 -11.72 6.98
N ILE A 331 -30.67 -12.51 6.42
CA ILE A 331 -31.82 -13.02 7.17
C ILE A 331 -31.38 -13.99 8.28
N ARG A 332 -30.42 -14.87 8.02
CA ARG A 332 -29.89 -15.80 9.05
C ARG A 332 -29.29 -15.03 10.23
N ASP A 333 -28.56 -13.95 9.94
CA ASP A 333 -28.01 -13.09 10.98
C ASP A 333 -29.13 -12.40 11.79
N LEU A 334 -30.17 -11.89 11.13
CA LEU A 334 -31.31 -11.24 11.78
C LEU A 334 -32.12 -12.17 12.68
N VAL A 335 -32.30 -13.44 12.29
CA VAL A 335 -33.03 -14.43 13.11
C VAL A 335 -32.15 -15.19 14.09
N GLY A 336 -30.83 -14.94 14.09
CA GLY A 336 -29.87 -15.56 15.00
C GLY A 336 -29.54 -17.03 14.68
N GLY A 337 -29.74 -17.49 13.44
CA GLY A 337 -29.41 -18.86 13.06
C GLY A 337 -29.82 -19.27 11.63
N PRO A 338 -29.32 -20.41 11.14
CA PRO A 338 -29.57 -20.88 9.78
C PRO A 338 -30.92 -21.60 9.60
N GLU A 339 -31.72 -21.73 10.65
CA GLU A 339 -32.94 -22.53 10.65
C GLU A 339 -34.08 -21.80 11.37
N ILE A 340 -35.30 -22.05 10.91
CA ILE A 340 -36.53 -21.59 11.57
C ILE A 340 -37.31 -22.80 12.03
N ASP A 341 -37.73 -22.78 13.29
CA ASP A 341 -38.58 -23.81 13.87
C ASP A 341 -40.05 -23.48 13.58
N VAL A 342 -40.71 -24.30 12.74
CA VAL A 342 -42.16 -24.19 12.47
C VAL A 342 -43.00 -25.04 13.45
N GLY A 343 -42.41 -25.49 14.57
CA GLY A 343 -43.05 -26.28 15.62
C GLY A 343 -43.14 -27.79 15.33
N ILE A 344 -43.03 -28.18 14.06
CA ILE A 344 -43.04 -29.60 13.62
C ILE A 344 -41.72 -30.04 12.98
N LYS A 345 -40.90 -29.08 12.54
CA LYS A 345 -39.63 -29.31 11.83
C LYS A 345 -38.83 -28.02 11.85
N LYS A 346 -37.51 -28.14 11.95
CA LYS A 346 -36.60 -27.02 11.66
C LYS A 346 -36.33 -26.96 10.15
N ILE A 347 -36.56 -25.81 9.55
CA ILE A 347 -36.41 -25.60 8.12
C ILE A 347 -35.25 -24.64 7.89
N LYS A 348 -34.30 -25.07 7.04
CA LYS A 348 -33.09 -24.32 6.75
C LYS A 348 -33.37 -23.12 5.85
N ILE A 349 -32.81 -21.96 6.20
CA ILE A 349 -32.78 -20.74 5.38
C ILE A 349 -31.59 -20.83 4.43
N GLN A 350 -31.88 -20.94 3.13
CA GLN A 350 -30.89 -21.01 2.07
C GLN A 350 -30.46 -19.61 1.62
N ASP A 351 -29.42 -19.56 0.77
CA ASP A 351 -29.05 -18.32 0.09
C ASP A 351 -30.14 -17.89 -0.89
N ALA A 352 -30.44 -16.60 -0.87
CA ALA A 352 -31.34 -15.95 -1.80
C ALA A 352 -30.66 -14.67 -2.29
N THR A 353 -30.28 -14.65 -3.56
CA THR A 353 -29.50 -13.54 -4.12
C THR A 353 -30.38 -12.64 -4.98
N VAL A 354 -30.24 -11.33 -4.80
CA VAL A 354 -30.86 -10.32 -5.68
C VAL A 354 -29.82 -9.51 -6.41
N ASP A 355 -30.17 -9.02 -7.60
CA ASP A 355 -29.35 -8.04 -8.31
C ASP A 355 -29.44 -6.69 -7.64
N TYR A 356 -28.31 -6.19 -7.14
CA TYR A 356 -28.21 -4.88 -6.52
C TYR A 356 -27.28 -3.99 -7.34
N GLY A 357 -27.87 -2.97 -7.98
CA GLY A 357 -27.19 -2.12 -8.96
C GLY A 357 -26.24 -1.10 -8.34
N MET A 358 -25.16 -0.80 -9.07
CA MET A 358 -24.18 0.25 -8.79
C MET A 358 -24.28 1.35 -9.85
N SER A 359 -25.48 1.87 -10.05
CA SER A 359 -25.85 2.65 -11.24
C SER A 359 -25.46 4.13 -11.20
N LYS A 360 -24.73 4.59 -10.19
CA LYS A 360 -24.32 5.98 -10.04
C LYS A 360 -22.84 6.14 -10.31
N CYS A 361 -22.46 7.16 -11.05
CA CYS A 361 -21.07 7.48 -11.30
C CYS A 361 -20.58 8.54 -10.32
N ALA A 362 -19.82 8.13 -9.32
CA ALA A 362 -19.24 9.02 -8.31
C ALA A 362 -17.91 9.61 -8.79
N SER A 363 -17.89 10.90 -9.11
CA SER A 363 -16.68 11.61 -9.53
C SER A 363 -15.74 11.86 -8.34
N LEU A 364 -14.53 11.32 -8.43
CA LEU A 364 -13.40 11.58 -7.56
C LEU A 364 -12.48 12.59 -8.25
N GLU A 365 -12.28 13.76 -7.65
CA GLU A 365 -11.25 14.70 -8.11
C GLU A 365 -9.90 14.23 -7.58
N LEU A 366 -9.15 13.52 -8.42
CA LEU A 366 -7.84 12.95 -8.05
C LEU A 366 -6.69 13.91 -8.38
N VAL A 367 -6.87 14.87 -9.31
CA VAL A 367 -5.93 15.96 -9.64
C VAL A 367 -6.58 17.04 -10.52
N ASN A 368 -6.00 18.25 -10.54
CA ASN A 368 -6.39 19.37 -11.40
C ASN A 368 -6.62 18.91 -12.86
N ASN A 369 -7.88 19.04 -13.32
CA ASN A 369 -8.40 18.70 -14.65
C ASN A 369 -8.61 17.22 -15.02
N VAL A 370 -8.50 16.26 -14.10
CA VAL A 370 -8.90 14.86 -14.36
C VAL A 370 -9.95 14.41 -13.34
N LYS A 371 -11.21 14.32 -13.80
CA LYS A 371 -12.33 13.77 -13.03
C LYS A 371 -12.50 12.29 -13.41
N CYS A 372 -12.12 11.38 -12.52
CA CYS A 372 -12.39 9.96 -12.70
C CYS A 372 -13.61 9.59 -11.86
N GLY A 373 -14.59 8.90 -12.44
CA GLY A 373 -15.72 8.36 -11.69
C GLY A 373 -15.54 6.88 -11.35
N VAL A 374 -16.19 6.42 -10.29
CA VAL A 374 -16.39 5.00 -9.98
C VAL A 374 -17.89 4.71 -9.88
N CYS A 375 -18.32 3.54 -10.38
CA CYS A 375 -19.70 3.09 -10.25
C CYS A 375 -19.97 2.71 -8.79
N VAL A 376 -21.02 3.28 -8.22
CA VAL A 376 -21.40 3.14 -6.81
C VAL A 376 -22.89 2.84 -6.69
N PRO A 377 -23.33 2.15 -5.63
CA PRO A 377 -24.74 1.87 -5.40
C PRO A 377 -25.54 3.11 -4.99
N CYS A 378 -24.91 4.12 -4.37
CA CYS A 378 -25.62 5.33 -3.97
C CYS A 378 -24.71 6.56 -3.83
N LYS A 379 -25.34 7.73 -3.95
CA LYS A 379 -24.83 9.02 -3.46
C LYS A 379 -25.74 9.61 -2.39
N VAL A 380 -27.03 9.26 -2.44
CA VAL A 380 -28.07 9.62 -1.47
C VAL A 380 -28.90 8.40 -1.11
N ASP A 381 -29.61 8.44 0.01
CA ASP A 381 -30.41 7.30 0.50
C ASP A 381 -31.45 6.81 -0.51
N SER A 382 -32.04 7.72 -1.29
CA SER A 382 -33.05 7.36 -2.31
C SER A 382 -32.48 6.53 -3.47
N ASP A 383 -31.15 6.46 -3.63
CA ASP A 383 -30.52 5.58 -4.60
C ASP A 383 -30.55 4.10 -4.14
N CYS A 384 -30.69 3.86 -2.83
CA CYS A 384 -30.73 2.52 -2.25
C CYS A 384 -32.11 1.89 -2.40
N LYS A 385 -32.14 0.76 -3.12
CA LYS A 385 -33.36 -0.02 -3.33
C LYS A 385 -33.66 -0.87 -2.10
N LYS A 386 -34.92 -0.82 -1.64
CA LYS A 386 -35.44 -1.78 -0.67
C LYS A 386 -35.64 -3.16 -1.31
N ILE A 387 -35.53 -4.20 -0.49
CA ILE A 387 -35.64 -5.60 -0.95
C ILE A 387 -36.88 -6.24 -0.32
N ASP A 388 -37.90 -6.54 -1.12
CA ASP A 388 -39.13 -7.20 -0.67
C ASP A 388 -38.90 -8.69 -0.43
N ILE A 389 -38.91 -9.11 0.83
CA ILE A 389 -38.62 -10.49 1.23
C ILE A 389 -39.73 -11.45 0.81
N SER A 390 -40.96 -10.96 0.66
CA SER A 390 -42.10 -11.78 0.23
C SER A 390 -41.86 -12.42 -1.14
N LYS A 391 -41.07 -11.76 -1.99
CA LYS A 391 -40.69 -12.27 -3.33
C LYS A 391 -39.59 -13.31 -3.29
N LEU A 392 -38.84 -13.39 -2.19
CA LEU A 392 -37.68 -14.27 -2.03
C LEU A 392 -37.99 -15.54 -1.22
N VAL A 393 -39.21 -15.67 -0.68
CA VAL A 393 -39.63 -16.81 0.14
C VAL A 393 -39.34 -18.16 -0.54
N PHE A 394 -39.59 -18.28 -1.84
CA PHE A 394 -39.34 -19.53 -2.56
C PHE A 394 -37.87 -19.88 -2.68
N ASP A 395 -36.99 -18.87 -2.83
CA ASP A 395 -35.55 -19.08 -2.91
C ASP A 395 -34.96 -19.38 -1.54
N LEU A 396 -35.42 -18.65 -0.51
CA LEU A 396 -35.00 -18.83 0.89
C LEU A 396 -35.28 -20.23 1.43
N PHE A 397 -36.37 -20.87 0.98
CA PHE A 397 -36.77 -22.21 1.43
C PHE A 397 -36.81 -23.23 0.29
N LYS A 398 -36.00 -22.99 -0.76
CA LYS A 398 -35.98 -23.83 -1.94
C LYS A 398 -35.72 -25.29 -1.59
N GLY A 399 -36.58 -26.17 -2.10
CA GLY A 399 -36.47 -27.62 -1.90
C GLY A 399 -37.18 -28.17 -0.67
N ASP A 400 -37.84 -27.34 0.14
CA ASP A 400 -38.69 -27.81 1.24
C ASP A 400 -40.20 -27.71 0.87
N PRO A 401 -40.99 -28.81 0.99
CA PRO A 401 -42.43 -28.78 0.75
C PRO A 401 -43.21 -27.80 1.63
N LEU A 402 -42.65 -27.39 2.78
CA LEU A 402 -43.26 -26.43 3.71
C LEU A 402 -42.79 -24.99 3.49
N ALA A 403 -42.14 -24.67 2.37
CA ALA A 403 -41.58 -23.35 2.06
C ALA A 403 -42.57 -22.18 2.25
N GLN A 404 -43.84 -22.34 1.88
CA GLN A 404 -44.85 -21.29 2.05
C GLN A 404 -45.20 -21.05 3.52
N ILE A 405 -45.24 -22.12 4.33
CA ILE A 405 -45.52 -22.04 5.77
C ILE A 405 -44.32 -21.43 6.49
N ALA A 406 -43.10 -21.90 6.16
CA ALA A 406 -41.85 -21.34 6.68
C ALA A 406 -41.70 -19.86 6.32
N GLY A 407 -42.03 -19.49 5.07
CA GLY A 407 -42.05 -18.10 4.60
C GLY A 407 -43.05 -17.22 5.33
N GLY A 408 -44.27 -17.69 5.51
CA GLY A 408 -45.28 -16.97 6.29
C GLY A 408 -44.83 -16.75 7.73
N LEU A 409 -44.27 -17.78 8.38
CA LEU A 409 -43.74 -17.67 9.74
C LEU A 409 -42.55 -16.72 9.81
N LEU A 410 -41.63 -16.78 8.84
CA LEU A 410 -40.49 -15.87 8.77
C LEU A 410 -40.94 -14.41 8.63
N LEU A 411 -41.90 -14.14 7.74
CA LEU A 411 -42.43 -12.80 7.53
C LEU A 411 -43.17 -12.28 8.78
N GLU A 412 -43.89 -13.14 9.49
CA GLU A 412 -44.53 -12.80 10.77
C GLU A 412 -43.51 -12.57 11.88
N LEU A 413 -42.46 -13.40 11.96
CA LEU A 413 -41.38 -13.26 12.96
C LEU A 413 -40.60 -11.95 12.78
N LEU A 414 -40.29 -11.60 11.53
CA LEU A 414 -39.51 -10.40 11.21
C LEU A 414 -40.35 -9.13 11.21
N PHE A 415 -41.56 -9.17 10.67
CA PHE A 415 -42.34 -7.96 10.40
C PHE A 415 -43.68 -7.90 11.14
N GLY A 416 -44.08 -8.94 11.86
CA GLY A 416 -45.39 -9.02 12.53
C GLY A 416 -46.54 -8.67 11.59
N SER A 417 -47.46 -7.82 12.05
CA SER A 417 -48.61 -7.35 11.27
C SER A 417 -48.31 -6.20 10.30
N GLU A 418 -47.05 -5.83 10.08
CA GLU A 418 -46.71 -4.72 9.17
C GLU A 418 -47.04 -5.06 7.72
N SER A 419 -47.48 -4.07 6.95
CA SER A 419 -47.82 -4.25 5.53
C SER A 419 -46.58 -4.20 4.61
N ASP A 420 -45.53 -3.48 5.00
CA ASP A 420 -44.25 -3.50 4.29
C ASP A 420 -43.39 -4.66 4.81
N LYS A 421 -43.06 -5.59 3.92
CA LYS A 421 -42.24 -6.77 4.17
C LYS A 421 -40.85 -6.64 3.53
N SER A 422 -40.38 -5.40 3.37
CA SER A 422 -39.10 -5.09 2.74
C SER A 422 -37.99 -4.88 3.77
N LEU A 423 -36.77 -5.28 3.41
CA LEU A 423 -35.58 -4.80 4.07
C LEU A 423 -35.18 -3.43 3.51
N HIS A 424 -34.88 -2.51 4.41
CA HIS A 424 -34.52 -1.14 4.10
C HIS A 424 -33.01 -0.91 4.22
N PHE A 425 -32.51 -0.08 3.32
CA PHE A 425 -31.11 0.23 3.12
C PHE A 425 -30.94 1.74 3.07
N GLN A 426 -29.79 2.23 3.55
CA GLN A 426 -29.43 3.64 3.53
C GLN A 426 -28.07 3.81 2.86
N CYS A 427 -27.79 5.01 2.36
CA CYS A 427 -26.52 5.33 1.75
C CYS A 427 -25.51 5.70 2.84
N LEU A 428 -24.61 4.77 3.15
CA LEU A 428 -23.49 5.06 4.03
C LEU A 428 -22.42 5.78 3.20
N ASN A 429 -22.33 7.09 3.36
CA ASN A 429 -21.29 7.90 2.72
C ASN A 429 -19.91 7.45 3.22
N ILE A 430 -19.04 7.08 2.27
CA ILE A 430 -17.68 6.61 2.58
C ILE A 430 -16.68 7.75 2.38
N ALA A 431 -16.78 8.46 1.25
CA ALA A 431 -15.95 9.64 0.94
C ALA A 431 -16.48 10.39 -0.28
N ALA A 432 -16.03 11.64 -0.47
CA ALA A 432 -16.10 12.39 -1.74
C ALA A 432 -17.45 12.31 -2.52
N GLY A 433 -18.57 12.37 -1.79
CA GLY A 433 -19.92 12.40 -2.38
C GLY A 433 -20.45 11.06 -2.89
N TYR A 434 -19.92 9.93 -2.41
CA TYR A 434 -20.44 8.60 -2.72
C TYR A 434 -20.47 7.67 -1.52
N GLY A 435 -21.34 6.65 -1.61
CA GLY A 435 -21.56 5.70 -0.54
C GLY A 435 -21.90 4.29 -1.01
N VAL A 436 -22.05 3.41 -0.02
CA VAL A 436 -22.57 2.05 -0.20
C VAL A 436 -23.97 1.93 0.36
N CYS A 437 -24.82 1.14 -0.28
CA CYS A 437 -26.12 0.80 0.29
C CYS A 437 -25.94 -0.26 1.36
N ALA A 438 -25.93 0.19 2.62
CA ALA A 438 -25.84 -0.68 3.77
C ALA A 438 -27.26 -0.95 4.32
N PRO A 439 -27.53 -2.15 4.86
CA PRO A 439 -28.73 -2.36 5.66
C PRO A 439 -28.78 -1.32 6.77
N CYS A 440 -29.96 -0.84 7.09
CA CYS A 440 -30.10 0.08 8.19
C CYS A 440 -29.84 -0.59 9.53
N SER A 441 -29.57 0.22 10.57
CA SER A 441 -29.36 -0.28 11.93
C SER A 441 -30.51 -1.16 12.42
N ASN A 442 -31.73 -0.86 11.97
CA ASN A 442 -32.82 -1.81 11.94
C ASN A 442 -33.32 -1.95 10.49
N PRO A 443 -32.95 -3.02 9.77
CA PRO A 443 -33.32 -3.16 8.36
C PRO A 443 -34.79 -3.53 8.17
N LEU A 444 -35.51 -3.89 9.24
CA LEU A 444 -36.93 -4.24 9.22
C LEU A 444 -37.85 -3.02 9.25
N LYS A 445 -37.29 -1.82 9.42
CA LYS A 445 -38.03 -0.56 9.45
C LYS A 445 -37.48 0.42 8.42
N PRO A 446 -38.33 1.30 7.87
CA PRO A 446 -37.87 2.38 7.01
C PRO A 446 -36.81 3.22 7.71
N CYS A 447 -35.83 3.61 6.92
CA CYS A 447 -34.61 4.30 7.31
C CYS A 447 -34.08 4.94 6.04
N GLY A 448 -33.33 6.03 6.17
CA GLY A 448 -32.86 6.75 5.00
C GLY A 448 -34.03 7.14 4.08
N GLN A 449 -34.94 7.97 4.58
CA GLN A 449 -35.76 8.84 3.74
C GLN A 449 -36.38 9.91 4.63
N SER A 450 -36.25 11.17 4.22
CA SER A 450 -37.21 12.21 4.58
C SER A 450 -38.59 11.61 4.36
N SER A 451 -39.31 11.34 5.43
CA SER A 451 -40.71 10.98 5.29
C SER A 451 -41.46 12.26 4.90
N SER A 452 -42.03 12.23 3.71
CA SER A 452 -43.05 13.14 3.15
C SER A 452 -42.57 14.33 2.30
N GLY A 453 -42.69 14.13 0.99
CA GLY A 453 -43.13 15.10 -0.03
C GLY A 453 -42.72 16.57 0.14
N GLY A 454 -41.80 17.02 -0.71
CA GLY A 454 -41.56 18.44 -0.92
C GLY A 454 -40.44 18.67 -1.92
N THR A 455 -40.80 18.89 -3.19
CA THR A 455 -39.94 19.54 -4.16
C THR A 455 -39.67 20.97 -3.69
N GLY A 456 -38.57 21.20 -2.97
CA GLY A 456 -38.19 22.52 -2.50
C GLY A 456 -36.68 22.62 -2.30
N ASN A 457 -36.02 23.35 -3.18
CA ASN A 457 -34.60 23.69 -3.09
C ASN A 457 -34.37 24.62 -1.89
N CYS A 458 -34.20 24.06 -0.70
CA CYS A 458 -34.05 24.80 0.54
C CYS A 458 -32.60 24.75 1.02
N ASP A 459 -32.12 25.87 1.54
CA ASP A 459 -30.70 26.07 1.82
C ASP A 459 -30.18 25.17 2.93
N HIS A 460 -31.04 24.74 3.87
CA HIS A 460 -30.71 23.79 4.93
C HIS A 460 -31.96 23.13 5.55
N ASP A 461 -31.73 22.15 6.43
CA ASP A 461 -32.77 21.43 7.18
C ASP A 461 -33.39 22.28 8.30
N VAL A 462 -34.64 21.98 8.68
CA VAL A 462 -35.39 22.68 9.75
C VAL A 462 -34.74 22.57 11.13
N CYS A 463 -33.84 21.63 11.32
CA CYS A 463 -33.08 21.43 12.57
C CYS A 463 -31.67 22.01 12.54
N THR A 464 -31.32 22.68 11.45
CA THR A 464 -30.06 23.41 11.31
C THR A 464 -30.35 24.91 11.27
N THR A 465 -29.56 25.70 11.99
CA THR A 465 -29.64 27.17 11.92
C THR A 465 -29.06 27.69 10.61
N GLY A 466 -29.65 28.73 10.05
CA GLY A 466 -29.15 29.35 8.82
C GLY A 466 -30.06 30.46 8.28
N GLY A 467 -30.09 30.59 6.95
CA GLY A 467 -30.96 31.53 6.25
C GLY A 467 -32.45 31.22 6.45
N PRO A 468 -33.37 32.14 6.09
CA PRO A 468 -34.79 31.88 6.26
C PRO A 468 -35.26 30.71 5.39
N LEU A 469 -36.06 29.79 5.96
CA LEU A 469 -36.65 28.69 5.20
C LEU A 469 -38.03 29.08 4.68
N LYS A 470 -38.31 28.83 3.40
CA LYS A 470 -39.61 29.12 2.80
C LYS A 470 -40.66 28.12 3.31
N GLU A 471 -41.91 28.55 3.42
CA GLU A 471 -43.04 27.69 3.78
C GLU A 471 -43.15 26.45 2.90
N SER A 472 -42.75 26.55 1.63
CA SER A 472 -42.76 25.44 0.67
C SER A 472 -41.64 24.41 0.88
N CYS A 473 -40.74 24.62 1.85
CA CYS A 473 -39.60 23.72 2.09
C CYS A 473 -40.05 22.35 2.61
N ASN A 474 -40.92 22.34 3.61
CA ASN A 474 -41.64 21.15 4.05
C ASN A 474 -42.81 21.56 4.96
N THR A 475 -43.63 20.58 5.34
CA THR A 475 -44.80 20.81 6.19
C THR A 475 -44.44 21.37 7.57
N CYS A 476 -43.30 20.97 8.14
CA CYS A 476 -42.82 21.51 9.42
C CYS A 476 -42.36 22.96 9.31
N ALA A 477 -41.64 23.32 8.24
CA ALA A 477 -41.27 24.70 7.95
C ALA A 477 -42.52 25.57 7.83
N ALA A 478 -43.53 25.15 7.07
CA ALA A 478 -44.80 25.87 6.95
C ALA A 478 -45.49 26.11 8.32
N GLU A 479 -45.51 25.11 9.21
CA GLU A 479 -46.11 25.26 10.54
C GLU A 479 -45.32 26.21 11.46
N VAL A 480 -43.99 26.18 11.39
CA VAL A 480 -43.15 27.15 12.10
C VAL A 480 -43.33 28.55 11.53
N CYS A 481 -43.36 28.71 10.21
CA CYS A 481 -43.59 30.00 9.53
C CYS A 481 -44.93 30.64 9.89
N LYS A 482 -45.99 29.83 10.03
CA LYS A 482 -47.32 30.30 10.45
C LYS A 482 -47.32 30.88 11.86
N ASN A 483 -46.44 30.38 12.72
CA ASN A 483 -46.34 30.85 14.10
C ASN A 483 -45.30 31.96 14.28
N ASP A 484 -44.21 31.92 13.52
CA ASP A 484 -43.16 32.91 13.56
C ASP A 484 -42.68 33.21 12.13
N SER A 485 -43.17 34.32 11.59
CA SER A 485 -42.82 34.77 10.24
C SER A 485 -41.36 35.18 10.11
N TYR A 486 -40.66 35.45 11.23
CA TYR A 486 -39.22 35.74 11.24
C TYR A 486 -38.42 34.57 10.68
N CYS A 487 -38.81 33.33 11.02
CA CYS A 487 -38.16 32.10 10.56
C CYS A 487 -38.13 31.96 9.04
N CYS A 488 -39.06 32.61 8.35
CA CYS A 488 -39.32 32.37 6.92
C CYS A 488 -39.11 33.59 6.04
N THR A 489 -38.80 34.74 6.67
CA THR A 489 -38.52 36.00 5.97
C THR A 489 -37.17 36.60 6.33
N THR A 490 -36.63 36.27 7.51
CA THR A 490 -35.41 36.91 8.02
C THR A 490 -34.29 35.92 8.29
N ALA A 491 -34.46 34.95 9.19
CA ALA A 491 -33.44 33.96 9.49
C ALA A 491 -34.02 32.75 10.23
N TRP A 492 -33.41 31.58 10.06
CA TRP A 492 -33.77 30.37 10.79
C TRP A 492 -32.80 30.19 11.97
N ASP A 493 -33.17 30.72 13.13
CA ASP A 493 -32.30 30.77 14.32
C ASP A 493 -32.64 29.67 15.38
N ASP A 494 -32.03 29.75 16.57
CA ASP A 494 -32.29 28.81 17.67
C ASP A 494 -33.73 28.89 18.20
N ILE A 495 -34.42 30.02 18.00
CA ILE A 495 -35.83 30.16 18.37
C ILE A 495 -36.68 29.40 17.36
N CYS A 496 -36.35 29.50 16.07
CA CYS A 496 -36.99 28.71 15.00
C CYS A 496 -36.80 27.19 15.22
N LYS A 497 -35.60 26.74 15.60
CA LYS A 497 -35.36 25.33 15.95
C LYS A 497 -36.15 24.87 17.17
N LYS A 498 -36.25 25.68 18.23
CA LYS A 498 -37.08 25.36 19.39
C LYS A 498 -38.57 25.32 19.04
N ALA A 499 -39.00 26.15 18.09
CA ALA A 499 -40.36 26.12 17.56
C ALA A 499 -40.63 24.81 16.79
N VAL A 500 -39.64 24.21 16.12
CA VAL A 500 -39.76 22.88 15.50
C VAL A 500 -40.09 21.80 16.52
N GLU A 501 -39.41 21.79 17.68
CA GLU A 501 -39.71 20.85 18.77
C GLU A 501 -41.15 20.99 19.30
N LYS A 502 -41.70 22.20 19.20
CA LYS A 502 -43.04 22.51 19.71
C LYS A 502 -44.16 22.24 18.69
N TYR A 503 -43.91 22.48 17.41
CA TYR A 503 -44.97 22.51 16.38
C TYR A 503 -44.88 21.37 15.36
N CYS A 504 -43.81 20.58 15.36
CA CYS A 504 -43.62 19.50 14.40
C CYS A 504 -43.69 18.10 15.05
N PRO A 505 -44.38 17.11 14.45
CA PRO A 505 -44.64 15.80 15.08
C PRO A 505 -43.42 14.99 15.52
N ASN A 506 -42.25 15.25 14.91
CA ASN A 506 -41.00 14.53 15.19
C ASN A 506 -39.90 15.43 15.80
N GLY A 507 -40.22 16.71 16.05
CA GLY A 507 -39.28 17.73 16.52
C GLY A 507 -37.94 17.73 15.77
N CYS A 508 -36.90 18.25 16.41
CA CYS A 508 -35.52 18.06 15.96
C CYS A 508 -34.84 16.82 16.55
N SER A 509 -35.65 15.93 17.11
CA SER A 509 -35.20 14.70 17.77
C SER A 509 -35.21 13.49 16.84
N GLY A 510 -35.44 13.68 15.53
CA GLY A 510 -35.37 12.64 14.49
C GLY A 510 -33.98 12.39 13.91
N GLY A 511 -32.90 12.70 14.63
CA GLY A 511 -31.53 12.63 14.10
C GLY A 511 -30.42 12.79 15.13
N SER A 512 -30.62 12.31 16.37
CA SER A 512 -29.52 12.11 17.31
C SER A 512 -29.53 10.65 17.74
N THR A 513 -28.74 9.81 17.05
CA THR A 513 -28.03 8.79 17.83
C THR A 513 -27.10 9.58 18.73
N THR A 514 -27.36 9.52 20.02
CA THR A 514 -26.47 10.04 21.05
C THR A 514 -25.13 9.31 20.93
N THR A 515 -24.25 9.76 20.03
CA THR A 515 -22.82 9.54 20.21
C THR A 515 -22.44 10.45 21.35
N CYS A 516 -22.56 9.91 22.54
CA CYS A 516 -21.86 10.41 23.70
C CYS A 516 -20.38 10.54 23.35
N ASP A 517 -19.74 11.61 23.83
CA ASP A 517 -18.33 11.89 23.57
C ASP A 517 -17.45 10.66 23.85
N HIS A 518 -17.87 9.82 24.81
CA HIS A 518 -17.32 8.50 25.08
C HIS A 518 -18.36 7.63 25.80
N THR A 519 -18.03 6.37 26.06
CA THR A 519 -18.92 5.46 26.81
C THR A 519 -18.98 5.88 28.28
N PRO A 520 -20.07 5.57 29.01
CA PRO A 520 -20.16 5.80 30.46
C PRO A 520 -19.08 5.08 31.31
N CYS A 521 -18.24 4.28 30.66
CA CYS A 521 -17.33 3.31 31.27
C CYS A 521 -15.86 3.70 31.02
N THR A 522 -15.66 4.84 30.37
CA THR A 522 -14.36 5.47 30.13
C THR A 522 -14.40 6.89 30.65
N GLU A 523 -13.29 7.35 31.25
CA GLU A 523 -13.17 8.74 31.69
C GLU A 523 -13.13 9.69 30.50
N GLY A 524 -13.66 10.90 30.68
CA GLY A 524 -13.61 11.94 29.66
C GLY A 524 -14.42 13.18 30.02
N LYS A 525 -15.06 13.76 29.00
CA LYS A 525 -15.89 14.96 29.15
C LYS A 525 -17.19 14.61 29.86
N ALA A 526 -17.82 15.58 30.51
CA ALA A 526 -19.12 15.37 31.13
C ALA A 526 -20.11 14.79 30.09
N LEU A 527 -20.78 13.68 30.43
CA LEU A 527 -21.74 13.05 29.54
C LEU A 527 -23.14 13.62 29.75
N SER A 528 -23.88 13.83 28.66
CA SER A 528 -25.26 14.31 28.73
C SER A 528 -26.15 13.29 29.45
N PRO A 529 -27.09 13.69 30.33
CA PRO A 529 -28.07 12.78 30.92
C PRO A 529 -28.94 12.04 29.90
N THR A 530 -29.01 12.52 28.65
CA THR A 530 -29.74 11.88 27.55
C THR A 530 -28.93 10.82 26.80
N CYS A 531 -27.66 10.62 27.18
CA CYS A 531 -26.74 9.69 26.54
C CYS A 531 -27.18 8.24 26.55
N SER A 532 -27.63 7.79 27.71
CA SER A 532 -28.13 6.44 27.92
C SER A 532 -28.90 6.40 29.23
N ALA A 533 -29.70 5.36 29.45
CA ALA A 533 -30.32 5.11 30.74
C ALA A 533 -29.26 5.00 31.86
N CYS A 534 -28.08 4.45 31.53
CA CYS A 534 -26.91 4.40 32.40
C CYS A 534 -26.41 5.80 32.78
N THR A 535 -26.12 6.64 31.79
CA THR A 535 -25.64 8.01 32.03
C THR A 535 -26.64 8.78 32.86
N LYS A 536 -27.93 8.69 32.53
CA LYS A 536 -28.99 9.34 33.29
C LYS A 536 -28.99 8.92 34.76
N ALA A 537 -28.89 7.62 35.04
CA ALA A 537 -28.88 7.11 36.41
C ALA A 537 -27.68 7.60 37.22
N VAL A 538 -26.50 7.70 36.59
CA VAL A 538 -25.30 8.28 37.21
C VAL A 538 -25.46 9.79 37.41
N CYS A 539 -25.98 10.53 36.43
CA CYS A 539 -26.24 11.98 36.55
C CYS A 539 -27.23 12.33 37.67
N ASP A 540 -28.26 11.49 37.83
CA ASP A 540 -29.28 11.68 38.87
C ASP A 540 -28.70 11.46 40.27
N LYS A 541 -27.58 10.72 40.37
CA LYS A 541 -26.87 10.40 41.61
C LYS A 541 -25.74 11.39 41.90
N ASP A 542 -24.94 11.71 40.89
CA ASP A 542 -23.87 12.69 40.95
C ASP A 542 -23.96 13.67 39.77
N ALA A 543 -24.41 14.89 40.08
CA ALA A 543 -24.53 15.98 39.12
C ALA A 543 -23.17 16.44 38.56
N PHE A 544 -22.05 16.15 39.24
CA PHE A 544 -20.70 16.47 38.75
C PHE A 544 -20.39 15.73 37.44
N CYS A 545 -20.81 14.47 37.33
CA CYS A 545 -20.57 13.62 36.16
C CYS A 545 -21.12 14.22 34.85
N CYS A 546 -22.18 15.03 34.94
CA CYS A 546 -22.92 15.49 33.77
C CYS A 546 -22.90 17.01 33.58
N ASN A 547 -22.45 17.75 34.60
CA ASN A 547 -22.27 19.19 34.51
C ASN A 547 -20.81 19.63 34.51
N THR A 548 -19.87 18.77 34.93
CA THR A 548 -18.46 19.16 35.09
C THR A 548 -17.52 18.22 34.36
N LYS A 549 -17.46 16.94 34.73
CA LYS A 549 -16.55 15.97 34.10
C LYS A 549 -16.97 14.54 34.39
N TRP A 550 -16.75 13.63 33.44
CA TRP A 550 -16.89 12.19 33.65
C TRP A 550 -15.54 11.59 34.08
N ASP A 551 -15.28 11.52 35.38
CA ASP A 551 -13.99 11.06 35.93
C ASP A 551 -14.03 9.61 36.45
N ALA A 552 -12.95 9.18 37.10
CA ALA A 552 -12.83 7.83 37.67
C ALA A 552 -13.96 7.47 38.65
N GLN A 553 -14.50 8.46 39.37
CA GLN A 553 -15.62 8.26 40.28
C GLN A 553 -16.91 8.02 39.48
N CYS A 554 -17.16 8.79 38.42
CA CYS A 554 -18.29 8.58 37.52
C CYS A 554 -18.27 7.20 36.83
N VAL A 555 -17.08 6.73 36.44
CA VAL A 555 -16.90 5.38 35.90
C VAL A 555 -17.18 4.30 36.95
N THR A 556 -16.72 4.50 38.19
CA THR A 556 -16.99 3.58 39.31
C THR A 556 -18.49 3.51 39.63
N GLU A 557 -19.16 4.66 39.61
CA GLU A 557 -20.61 4.75 39.81
C GLU A 557 -21.41 4.11 38.68
N ALA A 558 -20.96 4.30 37.44
CA ALA A 558 -21.53 3.60 36.28
C ALA A 558 -21.37 2.08 36.41
N GLN A 559 -20.21 1.58 36.85
CA GLN A 559 -19.99 0.13 37.03
C GLN A 559 -20.85 -0.48 38.16
N GLY A 560 -21.25 0.31 39.14
CA GLY A 560 -22.13 -0.11 40.23
C GLY A 560 -23.62 0.02 39.94
N GLU A 561 -24.00 0.59 38.78
CA GLU A 561 -25.40 0.90 38.46
C GLU A 561 -26.01 -0.16 37.53
N THR A 562 -27.19 -0.66 37.88
CA THR A 562 -27.81 -1.78 37.13
C THR A 562 -28.20 -1.34 35.72
N ALA A 563 -28.59 -0.07 35.55
CA ALA A 563 -28.90 0.52 34.24
C ALA A 563 -27.67 0.59 33.31
N CYS A 564 -26.45 0.42 33.86
CA CYS A 564 -25.19 0.42 33.13
C CYS A 564 -24.66 -0.97 32.81
N ALA A 565 -25.32 -2.05 33.27
CA ALA A 565 -24.81 -3.41 33.13
C ALA A 565 -24.53 -3.83 31.68
N THR A 566 -25.39 -3.40 30.75
CA THR A 566 -25.23 -3.65 29.31
C THR A 566 -24.24 -2.69 28.64
N ALA A 567 -24.19 -1.44 29.10
CA ALA A 567 -23.37 -0.37 28.48
C ALA A 567 -21.89 -0.47 28.89
N CYS A 568 -21.64 -0.87 30.13
CA CYS A 568 -20.29 -1.04 30.67
C CYS A 568 -19.82 -2.47 30.73
N GLY A 569 -20.69 -3.41 30.35
CA GLY A 569 -20.44 -4.82 30.56
C GLY A 569 -20.23 -5.09 32.04
N THR A 570 -21.19 -5.74 32.69
CA THR A 570 -20.87 -6.57 33.87
C THR A 570 -20.08 -7.81 33.42
N GLY A 571 -19.05 -7.60 32.61
CA GLY A 571 -18.31 -8.59 31.88
C GLY A 571 -16.86 -8.17 31.83
N CYS A 572 -16.01 -9.13 32.15
CA CYS A 572 -14.58 -8.97 32.12
C CYS A 572 -14.08 -8.56 30.73
N ALA A 573 -12.93 -7.87 30.67
CA ALA A 573 -12.31 -7.38 29.43
C ALA A 573 -12.15 -8.49 28.36
N HIS A 574 -12.10 -9.75 28.83
CA HIS A 574 -12.32 -10.97 28.06
C HIS A 574 -12.93 -12.03 28.98
N SER A 575 -13.35 -13.17 28.43
CA SER A 575 -13.86 -14.30 29.21
C SER A 575 -12.80 -14.79 30.20
N GLU A 576 -13.23 -15.16 31.41
CA GLU A 576 -12.44 -15.78 32.47
C GLU A 576 -11.89 -17.15 32.05
N CYS A 577 -12.46 -17.74 31.00
CA CYS A 577 -12.11 -19.03 30.44
C CYS A 577 -11.05 -18.95 29.34
N THR A 578 -10.59 -17.73 29.03
CA THR A 578 -9.59 -17.44 27.99
C THR A 578 -8.44 -16.65 28.59
N THR A 579 -7.22 -16.92 28.15
CA THR A 579 -6.04 -16.17 28.59
C THR A 579 -6.01 -14.77 27.98
N GLY A 580 -5.52 -13.77 28.71
CA GLY A 580 -5.44 -12.39 28.25
C GLY A 580 -4.76 -11.43 29.24
N GLY A 581 -5.10 -10.14 29.10
CA GLY A 581 -4.68 -9.11 30.04
C GLY A 581 -5.24 -9.33 31.45
N PRO A 582 -4.73 -8.66 32.49
CA PRO A 582 -5.30 -8.79 33.82
C PRO A 582 -6.78 -8.39 33.83
N LEU A 583 -7.63 -9.18 34.50
CA LEU A 583 -9.04 -8.84 34.65
C LEU A 583 -9.28 -8.00 35.91
N THR A 584 -10.16 -7.00 35.80
CA THR A 584 -10.58 -6.19 36.94
C THR A 584 -11.25 -7.07 37.97
N LYS A 585 -10.79 -7.04 39.23
CA LYS A 585 -11.31 -7.90 40.30
C LYS A 585 -12.84 -7.90 40.41
N THR A 586 -13.50 -6.78 40.12
CA THR A 586 -14.95 -6.61 40.22
C THR A 586 -15.73 -6.90 38.93
N CYS A 587 -15.06 -7.31 37.85
CA CYS A 587 -15.74 -7.49 36.56
C CYS A 587 -16.74 -8.66 36.54
N SER A 588 -16.56 -9.65 37.42
CA SER A 588 -17.54 -10.71 37.67
C SER A 588 -17.31 -11.35 39.04
N THR A 589 -18.28 -12.15 39.50
CA THR A 589 -18.12 -13.00 40.69
C THR A 589 -16.97 -13.99 40.50
N CYS A 590 -16.79 -14.52 39.28
CA CYS A 590 -15.70 -15.41 38.94
C CYS A 590 -14.34 -14.71 39.07
N ALA A 591 -14.18 -13.54 38.45
CA ALA A 591 -12.97 -12.73 38.56
C ALA A 591 -12.71 -12.34 40.02
N THR A 592 -13.73 -11.94 40.78
CA THR A 592 -13.57 -11.62 42.21
C THR A 592 -12.96 -12.80 42.98
N ASN A 593 -13.48 -14.00 42.77
CA ASN A 593 -13.04 -15.20 43.48
C ASN A 593 -11.63 -15.63 43.04
N VAL A 594 -11.33 -15.62 41.74
CA VAL A 594 -10.00 -15.94 41.21
C VAL A 594 -8.96 -14.93 41.68
N CYS A 595 -9.27 -13.64 41.63
CA CYS A 595 -8.39 -12.55 42.08
C CYS A 595 -8.17 -12.51 43.60
N ASN A 596 -9.14 -12.96 44.39
CA ASN A 596 -8.96 -13.17 45.83
C ASN A 596 -8.04 -14.36 46.13
N ALA A 597 -8.10 -15.40 45.30
CA ALA A 597 -7.25 -16.57 45.42
C ALA A 597 -5.85 -16.37 44.80
N ASP A 598 -5.72 -15.44 43.86
CA ASP A 598 -4.48 -15.12 43.16
C ASP A 598 -4.44 -13.68 42.67
N ALA A 599 -3.67 -12.84 43.37
CA ALA A 599 -3.55 -11.43 43.02
C ALA A 599 -2.81 -11.20 41.68
N PHE A 600 -2.07 -12.20 41.17
CA PHE A 600 -1.39 -12.10 39.88
C PHE A 600 -2.40 -11.94 38.73
N CYS A 601 -3.54 -12.62 38.81
CA CYS A 601 -4.58 -12.62 37.77
C CYS A 601 -5.23 -11.25 37.53
N CYS A 602 -5.27 -10.39 38.54
CA CYS A 602 -5.81 -9.03 38.44
C CYS A 602 -4.75 -7.92 38.36
N ASN A 603 -3.53 -8.18 38.81
CA ASN A 603 -2.49 -7.14 38.87
C ASN A 603 -1.44 -7.26 37.76
N THR A 604 -1.33 -8.43 37.12
CA THR A 604 -0.26 -8.69 36.16
C THR A 604 -0.79 -9.27 34.86
N SER A 605 -1.42 -10.44 34.86
CA SER A 605 -1.95 -11.07 33.64
C SER A 605 -2.92 -12.18 33.96
N TRP A 606 -3.93 -12.38 33.09
CA TRP A 606 -4.83 -13.53 33.15
C TRP A 606 -4.28 -14.68 32.31
N ASP A 607 -3.35 -15.45 32.86
CA ASP A 607 -2.65 -16.53 32.15
C ASP A 607 -3.35 -17.89 32.24
N SER A 608 -2.69 -18.96 31.79
CA SER A 608 -3.24 -20.32 31.80
C SER A 608 -3.47 -20.86 33.21
N LEU A 609 -2.74 -20.38 34.22
CA LEU A 609 -2.97 -20.71 35.62
C LEU A 609 -4.23 -20.01 36.12
N CYS A 610 -4.46 -18.75 35.74
CA CYS A 610 -5.69 -18.03 36.03
C CYS A 610 -6.93 -18.71 35.42
N VAL A 611 -6.83 -19.18 34.16
CA VAL A 611 -7.91 -19.95 33.50
C VAL A 611 -8.13 -21.31 34.19
N THR A 612 -7.06 -21.99 34.62
CA THR A 612 -7.17 -23.26 35.35
C THR A 612 -7.84 -23.07 36.71
N LYS A 613 -7.55 -21.95 37.38
CA LYS A 613 -8.19 -21.55 38.63
C LYS A 613 -9.66 -21.18 38.40
N ALA A 614 -9.98 -20.48 37.31
CA ALA A 614 -11.36 -20.18 36.92
C ALA A 614 -12.18 -21.47 36.72
N LYS A 615 -11.65 -22.50 36.05
CA LYS A 615 -12.36 -23.79 35.87
C LYS A 615 -12.70 -24.52 37.18
N THR A 616 -11.95 -24.26 38.24
CA THR A 616 -12.10 -24.95 39.54
C THR A 616 -12.72 -24.07 40.63
N THR A 617 -13.00 -22.81 40.33
CA THR A 617 -13.53 -21.83 41.29
C THR A 617 -15.05 -21.77 41.25
N THR A 618 -15.69 -21.87 42.40
CA THR A 618 -17.15 -21.78 42.52
C THR A 618 -17.66 -20.41 42.05
N GLY A 619 -18.63 -20.40 41.13
CA GLY A 619 -19.18 -19.17 40.52
C GLY A 619 -18.58 -18.83 39.15
N CYS A 620 -17.65 -19.65 38.64
CA CYS A 620 -17.17 -19.60 37.27
C CYS A 620 -17.83 -20.67 36.40
N THR A 621 -18.23 -20.34 35.18
CA THR A 621 -18.74 -21.30 34.18
C THR A 621 -17.77 -21.36 33.00
N CYS A 622 -16.74 -22.20 33.13
CA CYS A 622 -15.77 -22.45 32.07
C CYS A 622 -15.82 -23.90 31.59
N PRO A 623 -15.90 -24.15 30.26
CA PRO A 623 -15.91 -25.50 29.72
C PRO A 623 -14.57 -26.23 29.84
#